data_AF-A0A9D2T2F3-F1
#
_entry.id   AF-A0A9D2T2F3-F1
#
_cell.length_a   1.000
_cell.length_b   1.000
_cell.length_c   1.000
_cell.angle_alpha   90.00
_cell.angle_beta   90.00
_cell.angle_gamma   90.00
#
_symmetry.space_group_name_H-M   'P 1'
#
loop_
_entity.id
_entity.type
_entity.pdbx_description
1 polymer ?
#
loop_
_entity_poly.entity_id
_entity_poly.type
_entity_poly.pdbx_seq_one_letter_code
_entity_poly.pdbx_strand_id
1 'polypeptide(L)'
;MEEIKKLLDRVLNIDFIRAVISNPREKEGIIKVKVRPLEKKGSLLFQFEAFTDKQAFHKNLCKEEAEAQFAGYAEQFRQMQIETVSDIYTVLISKKGKITVKRKQRREKAQAADLSHNRKKQYILEEGIPVPFLRDLGVMTEDGKIVRTKTDKFRQINRFLEFIEDILPQLDKGREVTILDFGCGKSYLTFAMYYYLHELKNYDIRIIGLDLKEDVIRHCAELAEKYGYEKLTFLVGDIADYEGVDQVDMVVTLHACDIATDYALAKAVGWNAKVILSVPCCQ
;
A
#
# COMPACT_ATOMS: atom_id res chain seq x y z
N MET A 1 43.25 -0.23 -3.49
CA MET A 1 42.21 0.33 -4.39
C MET A 1 41.95 -0.57 -5.59
N GLU A 2 42.99 -1.09 -6.25
CA GLU A 2 42.86 -1.97 -7.43
C GLU A 2 41.94 -3.19 -7.24
N GLU A 3 42.05 -3.89 -6.10
CA GLU A 3 41.20 -5.06 -5.81
C GLU A 3 39.71 -4.73 -5.68
N ILE A 4 39.37 -3.55 -5.14
CA ILE A 4 37.98 -3.11 -5.02
C ILE A 4 37.44 -2.76 -6.39
N LYS A 5 38.20 -2.05 -7.23
CA LYS A 5 37.79 -1.73 -8.60
C LYS A 5 37.50 -2.99 -9.41
N LYS A 6 38.40 -3.99 -9.38
CA LYS A 6 38.19 -5.28 -10.05
C LYS A 6 36.96 -6.03 -9.55
N LEU A 7 36.67 -5.95 -8.24
CA LEU A 7 35.45 -6.53 -7.70
C LEU A 7 34.20 -5.81 -8.23
N LEU A 8 34.19 -4.48 -8.16
CA LEU A 8 33.05 -3.64 -8.55
C LEU A 8 32.70 -3.78 -10.03
N ASP A 9 33.71 -3.76 -10.91
CA ASP A 9 33.52 -3.95 -12.35
C ASP A 9 32.81 -5.28 -12.67
N ARG A 10 33.11 -6.33 -11.90
CA ARG A 10 32.47 -7.64 -12.04
C ARG A 10 31.05 -7.70 -11.45
N VAL A 11 30.77 -7.02 -10.35
CA VAL A 11 29.51 -7.20 -9.59
C VAL A 11 28.46 -6.14 -9.89
N LEU A 12 28.83 -4.98 -10.45
CA LEU A 12 27.89 -3.92 -10.82
C LEU A 12 27.27 -4.20 -12.19
N ASN A 13 26.41 -5.22 -12.23
CA ASN A 13 25.64 -5.62 -13.41
C ASN A 13 24.23 -6.09 -12.98
N ILE A 14 23.49 -6.73 -13.88
CA ILE A 14 22.12 -7.18 -13.66
C ILE A 14 21.97 -8.22 -12.52
N ASP A 15 23.05 -8.95 -12.18
CA ASP A 15 23.06 -9.92 -11.08
C ASP A 15 23.29 -9.26 -9.71
N PHE A 16 23.58 -7.96 -9.66
CA PHE A 16 23.71 -7.22 -8.41
C PHE A 16 22.37 -7.23 -7.66
N ILE A 17 22.36 -7.56 -6.37
CA ILE A 17 21.14 -7.53 -5.55
C ILE A 17 21.12 -6.29 -4.67
N ARG A 18 22.17 -6.12 -3.87
CA ARG A 18 22.33 -4.98 -2.97
C ARG A 18 23.76 -4.87 -2.47
N ALA A 19 24.11 -3.70 -1.97
CA ALA A 19 25.26 -3.55 -1.10
C ALA A 19 24.92 -2.76 0.17
N VAL A 20 25.66 -3.03 1.23
CA VAL A 20 25.62 -2.27 2.48
C VAL A 20 27.05 -1.87 2.82
N ILE A 21 27.27 -0.56 2.91
CA ILE A 21 28.52 0.03 3.37
C ILE A 21 28.29 0.54 4.79
N SER A 22 29.13 0.11 5.73
CA SER A 22 28.92 0.37 7.16
C SER A 22 30.24 0.43 7.91
N ASN A 23 30.17 0.76 9.21
CA ASN A 23 31.34 0.93 10.08
C ASN A 23 32.20 2.12 9.61
N PRO A 24 31.69 3.36 9.70
CA PRO A 24 32.42 4.55 9.28
C PRO A 24 33.67 4.76 10.14
N ARG A 25 34.67 5.43 9.58
CA ARG A 25 35.90 5.79 10.31
C ARG A 25 35.65 6.89 11.33
N GLU A 26 34.76 7.82 10.98
CA GLU A 26 34.30 8.92 11.82
C GLU A 26 32.85 8.66 12.25
N LYS A 27 32.46 9.16 13.42
CA LYS A 27 31.10 8.96 13.94
C LYS A 27 30.12 10.04 13.49
N GLU A 28 30.62 11.15 12.96
CA GLU A 28 29.82 12.28 12.48
C GLU A 28 29.62 12.17 10.95
N GLY A 29 28.40 12.47 10.48
CA GLY A 29 28.07 12.42 9.05
C GLY A 29 27.31 11.16 8.64
N ILE A 30 27.78 10.49 7.57
CA ILE A 30 27.09 9.32 7.00
C ILE A 30 27.45 8.07 7.82
N ILE A 31 26.46 7.45 8.45
CA ILE A 31 26.65 6.28 9.32
C ILE A 31 26.54 4.96 8.55
N LYS A 32 25.80 4.95 7.44
CA LYS A 32 25.53 3.76 6.64
C LYS A 32 25.13 4.15 5.22
N VAL A 33 25.48 3.33 4.24
CA VAL A 33 24.99 3.47 2.87
C VAL A 33 24.40 2.15 2.42
N LYS A 34 23.19 2.20 1.86
CA LYS A 34 22.59 1.05 1.16
C LYS A 34 22.62 1.32 -0.33
N VAL A 35 22.90 0.30 -1.12
CA VAL A 35 22.93 0.39 -2.57
C VAL A 35 22.02 -0.68 -3.15
N ARG A 36 21.18 -0.32 -4.11
CA ARG A 36 20.32 -1.25 -4.85
C ARG A 36 20.35 -0.91 -6.34
N PRO A 37 20.20 -1.91 -7.23
CA PRO A 37 20.05 -1.63 -8.64
C PRO A 37 18.64 -1.11 -8.93
N LEU A 38 18.47 -0.39 -10.03
CA LEU A 38 17.18 -0.02 -10.58
C LEU A 38 17.31 0.18 -12.09
N GLU A 39 16.22 -0.01 -12.81
CA GLU A 39 16.13 0.34 -14.22
C GLU A 39 15.38 1.68 -14.35
N LYS A 40 15.97 2.62 -15.08
CA LYS A 40 15.34 3.90 -15.40
C LYS A 40 15.57 4.21 -16.87
N LYS A 41 14.47 4.36 -17.63
CA LYS A 41 14.50 4.61 -19.09
C LYS A 41 15.35 3.58 -19.86
N GLY A 42 15.27 2.30 -19.49
CA GLY A 42 16.01 1.21 -20.14
C GLY A 42 17.50 1.14 -19.80
N SER A 43 17.98 1.95 -18.85
CA SER A 43 19.36 1.91 -18.37
C SER A 43 19.42 1.41 -16.92
N LEU A 44 20.36 0.49 -16.65
CA LEU A 44 20.66 0.01 -15.31
C LEU A 44 21.44 1.09 -14.54
N LEU A 45 20.88 1.53 -13.42
CA LEU A 45 21.50 2.47 -12.48
C LEU A 45 21.60 1.83 -11.10
N PHE A 46 22.46 2.39 -10.26
CA PHE A 46 22.64 2.01 -8.86
C PHE A 46 22.22 3.16 -7.98
N GLN A 47 21.18 2.95 -7.16
CA GLN A 47 20.73 3.92 -6.18
C GLN A 47 21.49 3.75 -4.88
N PHE A 48 22.21 4.79 -4.50
CA PHE A 48 22.85 4.95 -3.20
C PHE A 48 21.91 5.71 -2.27
N GLU A 49 21.63 5.11 -1.12
CA GLU A 49 20.88 5.69 -0.02
C GLU A 49 21.82 5.85 1.17
N ALA A 50 22.30 7.07 1.37
CA ALA A 50 23.24 7.43 2.43
C ALA A 50 22.47 7.96 3.65
N PHE A 51 22.64 7.30 4.79
CA PHE A 51 21.96 7.60 6.04
C PHE A 51 22.87 8.40 6.95
N THR A 52 22.37 9.50 7.50
CA THR A 52 22.88 10.16 8.70
C THR A 52 21.99 9.77 9.89
N ASP A 53 22.25 10.32 11.08
CA ASP A 53 21.41 10.07 12.26
C ASP A 53 19.95 10.52 12.09
N LYS A 54 19.68 11.50 11.21
CA LYS A 54 18.35 12.13 11.08
C LYS A 54 17.77 12.09 9.67
N GLN A 55 18.59 11.87 8.64
CA GLN A 55 18.18 12.03 7.25
C GLN A 55 18.75 10.92 6.36
N ALA A 56 18.10 10.70 5.22
CA ALA A 56 18.59 9.83 4.16
C ALA A 56 18.68 10.61 2.85
N PHE A 57 19.78 10.43 2.12
CA PHE A 57 20.07 11.07 0.84
C PHE A 57 20.13 10.02 -0.26
N HIS A 58 19.46 10.30 -1.39
CA HIS A 58 19.39 9.38 -2.52
C HIS A 58 20.13 9.91 -3.74
N LYS A 59 20.96 9.07 -4.35
CA LYS A 59 21.62 9.38 -5.63
C LYS A 59 21.56 8.15 -6.54
N ASN A 60 21.12 8.34 -7.79
CA ASN A 60 21.13 7.28 -8.79
C ASN A 60 22.32 7.49 -9.72
N LEU A 61 23.16 6.47 -9.89
CA LEU A 61 24.42 6.56 -10.62
C LEU A 61 24.50 5.50 -11.73
N CYS A 62 25.17 5.81 -12.84
CA CYS A 62 25.55 4.78 -13.82
C CYS A 62 26.66 3.87 -13.25
N LYS A 63 27.07 2.84 -13.99
CA LYS A 63 28.08 1.87 -13.53
C LYS A 63 29.39 2.58 -13.17
N GLU A 64 29.90 3.41 -14.06
CA GLU A 64 31.18 4.11 -13.93
C GLU A 64 31.16 5.08 -12.74
N GLU A 65 30.07 5.83 -12.58
CA GLU A 65 29.87 6.73 -11.44
C GLU A 65 29.72 5.96 -10.12
N ALA A 66 29.02 4.81 -10.14
CA ALA A 66 28.85 3.96 -8.97
C ALA A 66 30.19 3.37 -8.51
N GLU A 67 31.04 2.93 -9.42
CA GLU A 67 32.40 2.45 -9.11
C GLU A 67 33.23 3.52 -8.40
N ALA A 68 33.20 4.74 -8.93
CA ALA A 68 33.87 5.89 -8.32
C ALA A 68 33.31 6.20 -6.92
N GLN A 69 31.98 6.15 -6.77
CA GLN A 69 31.32 6.40 -5.49
C GLN A 69 31.65 5.33 -4.43
N PHE A 70 31.66 4.04 -4.80
CA PHE A 70 32.10 2.97 -3.92
C PHE A 70 33.56 3.15 -3.50
N ALA A 71 34.43 3.55 -4.43
CA ALA A 71 35.84 3.82 -4.13
C ALA A 71 35.99 4.96 -3.10
N GLY A 72 35.24 6.06 -3.24
CA GLY A 72 35.23 7.14 -2.25
C GLY A 72 34.74 6.67 -0.86
N TYR A 73 33.71 5.83 -0.82
CA TYR A 73 33.25 5.25 0.44
C TYR A 73 34.23 4.23 1.06
N ALA A 74 35.11 3.61 0.28
CA ALA A 74 36.15 2.73 0.81
C ALA A 74 37.18 3.48 1.67
N GLU A 75 37.34 4.78 1.47
CA GLU A 75 38.18 5.63 2.29
C GLU A 75 37.49 5.99 3.61
N GLN A 76 36.17 6.20 3.58
CA GLN A 76 35.37 6.64 4.74
C GLN A 76 34.88 5.49 5.63
N PHE A 77 34.74 4.27 5.09
CA PHE A 77 34.18 3.12 5.79
C PHE A 77 35.15 1.96 5.91
N ARG A 78 34.90 1.06 6.86
CA ARG A 78 35.74 -0.11 7.14
C ARG A 78 35.16 -1.41 6.60
N GLN A 79 33.91 -1.41 6.14
CA GLN A 79 33.24 -2.63 5.72
C GLN A 79 32.24 -2.38 4.58
N MET A 80 32.24 -3.29 3.61
CA MET A 80 31.20 -3.40 2.59
C MET A 80 30.73 -4.84 2.49
N GLN A 81 29.42 -5.03 2.42
CA GLN A 81 28.79 -6.29 2.04
C GLN A 81 28.12 -6.10 0.69
N ILE A 82 28.45 -6.92 -0.28
CA ILE A 82 27.86 -6.90 -1.62
C ILE A 82 27.23 -8.26 -1.88
N GLU A 83 25.96 -8.26 -2.27
CA GLU A 83 25.22 -9.46 -2.59
C GLU A 83 24.89 -9.47 -4.09
N THR A 84 25.17 -10.60 -4.74
CA THR A 84 24.72 -10.91 -6.09
C THR A 84 23.84 -12.15 -6.06
N VAL A 85 23.23 -12.48 -7.20
CA VAL A 85 22.47 -13.71 -7.44
C VAL A 85 23.28 -14.96 -7.03
N SER A 86 24.59 -14.97 -7.29
CA SER A 86 25.43 -16.15 -7.12
C SER A 86 26.36 -16.11 -5.91
N ASP A 87 26.70 -14.91 -5.42
CA ASP A 87 27.76 -14.72 -4.44
C ASP A 87 27.41 -13.68 -3.37
N ILE A 88 28.06 -13.79 -2.23
CA ILE A 88 28.13 -12.76 -1.20
C ILE A 88 29.60 -12.39 -1.00
N TYR A 89 29.91 -11.11 -1.14
CA TYR A 89 31.22 -10.54 -0.91
C TYR A 89 31.22 -9.73 0.38
N THR A 90 32.22 -9.94 1.22
CA THR A 90 32.50 -9.09 2.39
C THR A 90 33.88 -8.48 2.21
N VAL A 91 33.90 -7.17 2.01
CA VAL A 91 35.12 -6.37 1.93
C VAL A 91 35.38 -5.76 3.30
N LEU A 92 36.57 -6.01 3.85
CA LEU A 92 37.04 -5.43 5.11
C LEU A 92 38.25 -4.55 4.83
N ILE A 93 38.23 -3.34 5.39
CA ILE A 93 39.28 -2.34 5.21
C ILE A 93 39.86 -2.03 6.59
N SER A 94 41.12 -2.41 6.78
CA SER A 94 41.82 -2.19 8.04
C SER A 94 42.07 -0.70 8.32
N LYS A 95 42.46 -0.38 9.56
CA LYS A 95 42.88 0.98 9.93
C LYS A 95 43.99 1.52 9.02
N LYS A 96 44.96 0.66 8.64
CA LYS A 96 46.10 0.95 7.76
C LYS A 96 45.77 0.88 6.25
N GLY A 97 44.49 0.73 5.87
CA GLY A 97 44.08 0.71 4.46
C GLY A 97 44.27 -0.64 3.75
N LYS A 98 44.81 -1.68 4.42
CA LYS A 98 44.83 -3.04 3.87
C LYS A 98 43.39 -3.53 3.62
N ILE A 99 43.11 -3.94 2.39
CA ILE A 99 41.82 -4.46 1.94
C ILE A 99 41.84 -6.00 2.04
N THR A 100 40.72 -6.60 2.40
CA THR A 100 40.52 -8.05 2.39
C THR A 100 39.14 -8.34 1.85
N VAL A 101 39.06 -9.10 0.75
CA VAL A 101 37.79 -9.50 0.13
C VAL A 101 37.54 -10.98 0.42
N LYS A 102 36.46 -11.26 1.17
CA LYS A 102 35.96 -12.62 1.38
C LYS A 102 34.80 -12.88 0.42
N ARG A 103 34.86 -13.98 -0.32
CA ARG A 103 33.79 -14.46 -1.20
C ARG A 103 33.13 -15.69 -0.59
N LYS A 104 31.81 -15.71 -0.55
CA LYS A 104 31.01 -16.88 -0.23
C LYS A 104 30.05 -17.13 -1.38
N GLN A 105 30.25 -18.23 -2.10
CA GLN A 105 29.30 -18.67 -3.13
C GLN A 105 28.00 -19.15 -2.45
N ARG A 106 26.86 -18.79 -3.00
CA ARG A 106 25.57 -19.29 -2.51
C ARG A 106 25.37 -20.73 -2.95
N ARG A 107 24.75 -21.55 -2.10
CA ARG A 107 24.37 -22.93 -2.44
C ARG A 107 23.25 -22.96 -3.49
N GLU A 108 22.37 -21.97 -3.45
CA GLU A 108 21.28 -21.76 -4.41
C GLU A 108 21.32 -20.31 -4.89
N LYS A 109 20.97 -20.07 -6.16
CA LYS A 109 20.89 -18.72 -6.72
C LYS A 109 19.81 -17.93 -5.98
N ALA A 110 20.14 -16.73 -5.53
CA ALA A 110 19.15 -15.82 -4.95
C ALA A 110 18.26 -15.26 -6.06
N GLN A 111 17.03 -14.86 -5.70
CA GLN A 111 16.17 -14.13 -6.60
C GLN A 111 16.86 -12.83 -7.05
N ALA A 112 16.81 -12.53 -8.35
CA ALA A 112 17.35 -11.29 -8.89
C ALA A 112 16.68 -10.07 -8.22
N ALA A 113 17.40 -8.95 -8.18
CA ALA A 113 16.84 -7.73 -7.62
C ALA A 113 15.62 -7.28 -8.43
N ASP A 114 14.59 -6.79 -7.75
CA ASP A 114 13.52 -6.07 -8.42
C ASP A 114 14.07 -4.72 -8.91
N LEU A 115 14.28 -4.62 -10.22
CA LEU A 115 14.80 -3.44 -10.90
C LEU A 115 13.73 -2.35 -11.05
N SER A 116 12.47 -2.62 -10.70
CA SER A 116 11.41 -1.64 -10.86
C SER A 116 11.63 -0.42 -9.95
N HIS A 117 11.67 0.77 -10.56
CA HIS A 117 11.79 2.04 -9.83
C HIS A 117 10.48 2.40 -9.09
N ASN A 118 9.36 1.83 -9.52
CA ASN A 118 8.08 1.94 -8.83
C ASN A 118 7.93 0.72 -7.92
N ARG A 119 7.91 0.92 -6.60
CA ARG A 119 7.21 -0.04 -5.73
C ARG A 119 5.80 -0.15 -6.30
N LYS A 120 5.43 -1.31 -6.86
CA LYS A 120 4.01 -1.57 -7.16
C LYS A 120 3.27 -1.39 -5.85
N LYS A 121 2.44 -0.36 -5.78
CA LYS A 121 1.54 -0.18 -4.63
C LYS A 121 0.66 -1.42 -4.60
N GLN A 122 0.70 -2.17 -3.51
CA GLN A 122 -0.23 -3.26 -3.28
C GLN A 122 -1.57 -2.62 -2.92
N TYR A 123 -2.51 -2.68 -3.86
CA TYR A 123 -3.87 -2.23 -3.67
C TYR A 123 -4.71 -3.44 -3.22
N ILE A 124 -5.69 -3.23 -2.36
CA ILE A 124 -6.65 -4.26 -1.93
C ILE A 124 -7.46 -4.77 -3.13
N LEU A 125 -7.94 -3.84 -3.97
CA LEU A 125 -8.49 -4.17 -5.28
C LEU A 125 -7.35 -4.09 -6.29
N GLU A 126 -6.97 -5.22 -6.87
CA GLU A 126 -5.83 -5.31 -7.78
C GLU A 126 -6.21 -5.00 -9.23
N GLU A 127 -5.33 -4.30 -9.95
CA GLU A 127 -5.46 -4.12 -11.39
C GLU A 127 -5.23 -5.46 -12.11
N GLY A 128 -6.07 -5.76 -13.10
CA GLY A 128 -6.08 -7.02 -13.83
C GLY A 128 -7.05 -8.06 -13.27
N ILE A 129 -7.68 -7.81 -12.12
CA ILE A 129 -8.77 -8.61 -11.57
C ILE A 129 -10.08 -7.84 -11.78
N PRO A 130 -10.97 -8.27 -12.70
CA PRO A 130 -12.24 -7.59 -12.93
C PRO A 130 -13.13 -7.58 -11.69
N VAL A 131 -13.55 -6.39 -11.26
CA VAL A 131 -14.52 -6.21 -10.16
C VAL A 131 -15.81 -5.61 -10.73
N PRO A 132 -16.98 -6.26 -10.58
CA PRO A 132 -18.23 -5.87 -11.27
C PRO A 132 -18.61 -4.40 -11.09
N PHE A 133 -18.68 -3.91 -9.85
CA PHE A 133 -19.06 -2.52 -9.61
C PHE A 133 -18.03 -1.54 -10.19
N LEU A 134 -16.72 -1.80 -10.11
CA LEU A 134 -15.72 -0.92 -10.70
C LEU A 134 -15.85 -0.79 -12.22
N ARG A 135 -16.34 -1.83 -12.91
CA ARG A 135 -16.65 -1.79 -14.34
C ARG A 135 -17.82 -0.88 -14.63
N ASP A 136 -18.93 -1.05 -13.92
CA ASP A 136 -20.14 -0.23 -14.11
C ASP A 136 -19.89 1.25 -13.76
N LEU A 137 -18.98 1.52 -12.82
CA LEU A 137 -18.53 2.89 -12.51
C LEU A 137 -17.62 3.49 -13.60
N GLY A 138 -17.20 2.71 -14.60
CA GLY A 138 -16.22 3.09 -15.61
C GLY A 138 -14.82 3.32 -15.04
N VAL A 139 -14.52 2.79 -13.85
CA VAL A 139 -13.19 2.86 -13.22
C VAL A 139 -12.27 1.79 -13.80
N MET A 140 -12.86 0.65 -14.18
CA MET A 140 -12.15 -0.51 -14.68
C MET A 140 -12.74 -0.94 -16.04
N THR A 141 -11.90 -1.42 -16.94
CA THR A 141 -12.30 -2.05 -18.21
C THR A 141 -12.77 -3.49 -17.97
N GLU A 142 -13.31 -4.14 -19.01
CA GLU A 142 -13.77 -5.52 -18.90
C GLU A 142 -12.66 -6.52 -18.54
N ASP A 143 -11.44 -6.25 -19.00
CA ASP A 143 -10.23 -7.03 -18.73
C ASP A 143 -9.52 -6.62 -17.42
N GLY A 144 -10.16 -5.80 -16.58
CA GLY A 144 -9.64 -5.47 -15.25
C GLY A 144 -8.62 -4.33 -15.22
N LYS A 145 -8.34 -3.65 -16.34
CA LYS A 145 -7.39 -2.52 -16.37
C LYS A 145 -8.02 -1.25 -15.85
N ILE A 146 -7.24 -0.39 -15.20
CA ILE A 146 -7.76 0.87 -14.66
C ILE A 146 -7.85 1.91 -15.78
N VAL A 147 -9.04 2.52 -15.92
CA VAL A 147 -9.25 3.61 -16.87
C VAL A 147 -8.39 4.80 -16.43
N ARG A 148 -7.47 5.24 -17.29
CA ARG A 148 -6.44 6.25 -16.96
C ARG A 148 -7.00 7.51 -16.30
N THR A 149 -8.14 8.01 -16.77
CA THR A 149 -8.82 9.20 -16.24
C THR A 149 -9.52 8.99 -14.89
N LYS A 150 -9.65 7.74 -14.43
CA LYS A 150 -10.28 7.36 -13.16
C LYS A 150 -9.30 6.78 -12.14
N THR A 151 -7.99 6.89 -12.40
CA THR A 151 -6.93 6.41 -11.50
C THR A 151 -7.06 6.98 -10.08
N ASP A 152 -7.41 8.26 -9.92
CA ASP A 152 -7.55 8.86 -8.60
C ASP A 152 -8.76 8.32 -7.83
N LYS A 153 -9.86 8.03 -8.54
CA LYS A 153 -11.04 7.37 -7.96
C LYS A 153 -10.70 5.95 -7.49
N PHE A 154 -9.95 5.19 -8.29
CA PHE A 154 -9.47 3.86 -7.90
C PHE A 154 -8.57 3.90 -6.66
N ARG A 155 -7.68 4.90 -6.56
CA ARG A 155 -6.85 5.12 -5.37
C ARG A 155 -7.68 5.50 -4.15
N GLN A 156 -8.70 6.35 -4.31
CA GLN A 156 -9.59 6.76 -3.22
C GLN A 156 -10.37 5.56 -2.66
N ILE A 157 -10.89 4.70 -3.53
CA ILE A 157 -11.60 3.47 -3.13
C ILE A 157 -10.65 2.55 -2.36
N ASN A 158 -9.45 2.29 -2.87
CA ASN A 158 -8.47 1.47 -2.17
C ASN A 158 -8.05 2.07 -0.83
N ARG A 159 -7.84 3.38 -0.76
CA ARG A 159 -7.51 4.06 0.49
C ARG A 159 -8.62 3.94 1.53
N PHE A 160 -9.88 4.00 1.09
CA PHE A 160 -11.01 3.73 1.97
C PHE A 160 -11.00 2.28 2.48
N LEU A 161 -10.74 1.31 1.60
CA LEU A 161 -10.63 -0.09 2.01
C LEU A 161 -9.44 -0.38 2.94
N GLU A 162 -8.34 0.38 2.84
CA GLU A 162 -7.25 0.31 3.81
C GLU A 162 -7.73 0.68 5.22
N PHE A 163 -8.58 1.71 5.35
CA PHE A 163 -9.19 2.05 6.65
C PHE A 163 -10.15 0.96 7.14
N ILE A 164 -10.86 0.27 6.23
CA ILE A 164 -11.69 -0.89 6.59
C ILE A 164 -10.81 -2.07 7.05
N GLU A 165 -9.67 -2.30 6.39
CA GLU A 165 -8.72 -3.35 6.77
C GLU A 165 -8.19 -3.15 8.19
N ASP A 166 -7.85 -1.91 8.55
CA ASP A 166 -7.32 -1.55 9.87
C ASP A 166 -8.31 -1.83 11.01
N ILE A 167 -9.62 -1.77 10.74
CA ILE A 167 -10.67 -1.98 11.76
C ILE A 167 -11.22 -3.41 11.80
N LEU A 168 -10.78 -4.31 10.90
CA LEU A 168 -11.23 -5.71 10.89
C LEU A 168 -11.14 -6.41 12.25
N PRO A 169 -10.09 -6.23 13.09
CA PRO A 169 -10.02 -6.88 14.39
C PRO A 169 -11.13 -6.47 15.37
N GLN A 170 -11.84 -5.37 15.10
CA GLN A 170 -12.99 -4.91 15.92
C GLN A 170 -14.32 -5.54 15.47
N LEU A 171 -14.36 -6.18 14.30
CA LEU A 171 -15.55 -6.83 13.77
C LEU A 171 -15.51 -8.33 14.07
N ASP A 172 -16.57 -8.85 14.66
CA ASP A 172 -16.64 -10.26 15.06
C ASP A 172 -16.98 -11.16 13.86
N LYS A 173 -15.97 -11.89 13.37
CA LYS A 173 -16.13 -12.81 12.24
C LYS A 173 -16.96 -14.08 12.57
N GLY A 174 -17.25 -14.33 13.85
CA GLY A 174 -18.00 -15.52 14.31
C GLY A 174 -19.52 -15.41 14.15
N ARG A 175 -20.05 -14.27 13.70
CA ARG A 175 -21.49 -14.00 13.53
C ARG A 175 -21.75 -13.03 12.37
N GLU A 176 -23.02 -12.80 12.04
CA GLU A 176 -23.42 -11.72 11.13
C GLU A 176 -23.06 -10.35 11.73
N VAL A 177 -22.31 -9.56 10.97
CA VAL A 177 -21.88 -8.19 11.31
C VAL A 177 -22.83 -7.22 10.62
N THR A 178 -23.51 -6.39 11.41
CA THR A 178 -24.46 -5.39 10.89
C THR A 178 -23.75 -4.05 10.70
N ILE A 179 -23.77 -3.54 9.46
CA ILE A 179 -23.14 -2.28 9.07
C ILE A 179 -24.22 -1.34 8.54
N LEU A 180 -24.14 -0.08 8.94
CA LEU A 180 -25.07 0.94 8.49
C LEU A 180 -24.31 2.09 7.85
N ASP A 181 -24.65 2.43 6.61
CA ASP A 181 -24.03 3.50 5.82
C ASP A 181 -25.04 4.64 5.57
N PHE A 182 -24.85 5.75 6.28
CA PHE A 182 -25.71 6.93 6.23
C PHE A 182 -25.23 7.93 5.18
N GLY A 183 -26.18 8.43 4.39
CA GLY A 183 -25.87 9.31 3.27
C GLY A 183 -25.03 8.57 2.23
N CYS A 184 -25.40 7.30 1.95
CA CYS A 184 -24.62 6.42 1.09
C CYS A 184 -24.54 6.93 -0.36
N GLY A 185 -25.46 7.82 -0.78
CA GLY A 185 -25.48 8.43 -2.09
C GLY A 185 -25.43 7.38 -3.19
N LYS A 186 -24.60 7.59 -4.22
CA LYS A 186 -24.41 6.61 -5.32
C LYS A 186 -23.69 5.32 -4.89
N SER A 187 -23.41 5.16 -3.59
CA SER A 187 -23.07 3.91 -2.90
C SER A 187 -21.81 3.19 -3.37
N TYR A 188 -20.91 3.86 -4.08
CA TYR A 188 -19.67 3.26 -4.59
C TYR A 188 -18.77 2.70 -3.48
N LEU A 189 -18.69 3.39 -2.34
CA LEU A 189 -17.90 2.95 -1.19
C LEU A 189 -18.63 1.83 -0.43
N THR A 190 -19.96 1.86 -0.38
CA THR A 190 -20.81 0.78 0.15
C THR A 190 -20.59 -0.52 -0.62
N PHE A 191 -20.61 -0.47 -1.96
CA PHE A 191 -20.31 -1.64 -2.81
C PHE A 191 -18.87 -2.13 -2.64
N ALA A 192 -17.91 -1.21 -2.53
CA ALA A 192 -16.51 -1.58 -2.27
C ALA A 192 -16.34 -2.28 -0.92
N MET A 193 -16.99 -1.76 0.13
CA MET A 193 -16.98 -2.33 1.47
C MET A 193 -17.64 -3.71 1.48
N TYR A 194 -18.80 -3.87 0.84
CA TYR A 194 -19.46 -5.17 0.71
C TYR A 194 -18.54 -6.17 0.02
N TYR A 195 -18.02 -5.82 -1.16
CA TYR A 195 -17.13 -6.70 -1.93
C TYR A 195 -15.89 -7.11 -1.11
N TYR A 196 -15.27 -6.16 -0.43
CA TYR A 196 -14.08 -6.45 0.36
C TYR A 196 -14.37 -7.34 1.57
N LEU A 197 -15.38 -7.01 2.36
CA LEU A 197 -15.70 -7.76 3.59
C LEU A 197 -16.29 -9.14 3.28
N HIS A 198 -17.27 -9.20 2.37
CA HIS A 198 -17.95 -10.43 1.99
C HIS A 198 -17.11 -11.28 1.02
N GLU A 199 -16.87 -10.78 -0.20
CA GLU A 199 -16.25 -11.58 -1.27
C GLU A 199 -14.76 -11.89 -1.00
N LEU A 200 -14.00 -10.92 -0.50
CA LEU A 200 -12.55 -11.10 -0.30
C LEU A 200 -12.20 -11.63 1.08
N LYS A 201 -12.85 -11.13 2.14
CA LYS A 201 -12.51 -11.48 3.53
C LYS A 201 -13.43 -12.53 4.14
N ASN A 202 -14.50 -12.94 3.46
CA ASN A 202 -15.45 -13.97 3.90
C ASN A 202 -16.04 -13.67 5.29
N TYR A 203 -16.39 -12.40 5.53
CA TYR A 203 -17.23 -12.04 6.67
C TYR A 203 -18.69 -12.26 6.31
N ASP A 204 -19.45 -12.79 7.27
CA ASP A 204 -20.90 -12.71 7.20
C ASP A 204 -21.32 -11.28 7.56
N ILE A 205 -21.77 -10.50 6.58
CA ILE A 205 -22.14 -9.09 6.78
C ILE A 205 -23.55 -8.82 6.27
N ARG A 206 -24.23 -7.89 6.95
CA ARG A 206 -25.44 -7.22 6.47
C ARG A 206 -25.17 -5.74 6.42
N ILE A 207 -25.26 -5.14 5.24
CA ILE A 207 -25.09 -3.69 5.05
C ILE A 207 -26.43 -3.06 4.70
N ILE A 208 -26.78 -2.00 5.42
CA ILE A 208 -27.96 -1.17 5.15
C ILE A 208 -27.48 0.23 4.76
N GLY A 209 -27.72 0.62 3.50
CA GLY A 209 -27.47 1.97 3.01
C GLY A 209 -28.73 2.83 3.10
N LEU A 210 -28.63 3.98 3.75
CA LEU A 210 -29.72 4.95 3.87
C LEU A 210 -29.38 6.26 3.17
N ASP A 211 -30.34 6.78 2.41
CA ASP A 211 -30.28 8.10 1.78
C ASP A 211 -31.70 8.68 1.64
N LEU A 212 -31.79 9.99 1.49
CA LEU A 212 -33.06 10.71 1.34
C LEU A 212 -33.58 10.66 -0.11
N LYS A 213 -32.70 10.38 -1.08
CA LYS A 213 -33.03 10.46 -2.51
C LYS A 213 -33.53 9.11 -3.04
N GLU A 214 -34.83 9.01 -3.27
CA GLU A 214 -35.50 7.80 -3.76
C GLU A 214 -34.93 7.29 -5.10
N ASP A 215 -34.62 8.18 -6.04
CA ASP A 215 -34.04 7.82 -7.34
C ASP A 215 -32.65 7.19 -7.19
N VAL A 216 -31.85 7.70 -6.24
CA VAL A 216 -30.53 7.17 -5.91
C VAL A 216 -30.65 5.80 -5.25
N ILE A 217 -31.56 5.64 -4.28
CA ILE A 217 -31.78 4.38 -3.58
C ILE A 217 -32.28 3.29 -4.51
N ARG A 218 -33.26 3.60 -5.38
CA ARG A 218 -33.76 2.64 -6.37
C ARG A 218 -32.64 2.14 -7.28
N HIS A 219 -31.80 3.05 -7.78
CA HIS A 219 -30.66 2.67 -8.61
C HIS A 219 -29.65 1.80 -7.86
N CYS A 220 -29.38 2.09 -6.58
CA CYS A 220 -28.47 1.28 -5.77
C CYS A 220 -29.03 -0.12 -5.48
N ALA A 221 -30.35 -0.24 -5.24
CA ALA A 221 -31.01 -1.52 -5.07
C ALA A 221 -30.93 -2.39 -6.35
N GLU A 222 -31.21 -1.81 -7.52
CA GLU A 222 -31.05 -2.49 -8.82
C GLU A 222 -29.61 -3.00 -9.04
N LEU A 223 -28.61 -2.21 -8.65
CA LEU A 223 -27.21 -2.61 -8.73
C LEU A 223 -26.87 -3.75 -7.75
N ALA A 224 -27.37 -3.70 -6.51
CA ALA A 224 -27.17 -4.77 -5.54
C ALA A 224 -27.75 -6.11 -6.03
N GLU A 225 -28.96 -6.08 -6.61
CA GLU A 225 -29.56 -7.25 -7.25
C GLU A 225 -28.73 -7.74 -8.45
N LYS A 226 -28.31 -6.83 -9.33
CA LYS A 226 -27.46 -7.15 -10.50
C LYS A 226 -26.16 -7.84 -10.09
N TYR A 227 -25.56 -7.48 -8.95
CA TYR A 227 -24.34 -8.08 -8.45
C TYR A 227 -24.56 -9.31 -7.56
N GLY A 228 -25.81 -9.66 -7.23
CA GLY A 228 -26.13 -10.77 -6.34
C GLY A 228 -25.79 -10.50 -4.87
N TYR A 229 -25.78 -9.24 -4.44
CA TYR A 229 -25.44 -8.86 -3.07
C TYR A 229 -26.67 -8.92 -2.17
N GLU A 230 -27.08 -10.14 -1.81
CA GLU A 230 -28.32 -10.42 -1.07
C GLU A 230 -28.39 -9.75 0.31
N LYS A 231 -27.23 -9.52 0.96
CA LYS A 231 -27.15 -8.87 2.27
C LYS A 231 -26.76 -7.39 2.20
N LEU A 232 -26.90 -6.77 1.02
CA LEU A 232 -26.78 -5.33 0.83
C LEU A 232 -28.16 -4.75 0.50
N THR A 233 -28.72 -4.00 1.43
CA THR A 233 -30.06 -3.39 1.28
C THR A 233 -29.94 -1.87 1.26
N PHE A 234 -30.69 -1.22 0.36
CA PHE A 234 -30.79 0.23 0.29
C PHE A 234 -32.21 0.67 0.62
N LEU A 235 -32.35 1.66 1.50
CA LEU A 235 -33.62 2.14 2.00
C LEU A 235 -33.68 3.67 1.89
N VAL A 236 -34.87 4.18 1.55
CA VAL A 236 -35.13 5.62 1.61
C VAL A 236 -35.47 5.97 3.05
N GLY A 237 -34.72 6.87 3.66
CA GLY A 237 -34.99 7.27 5.04
C GLY A 237 -33.96 8.22 5.63
N ASP A 238 -34.41 8.99 6.62
CA ASP A 238 -33.55 9.83 7.44
C ASP A 238 -32.95 9.00 8.58
N ILE A 239 -31.68 9.27 8.91
CA ILE A 239 -31.00 8.72 10.08
C ILE A 239 -31.80 9.00 11.36
N ALA A 240 -32.35 10.20 11.52
CA ALA A 240 -33.02 10.63 12.74
C ALA A 240 -34.20 9.71 13.09
N ASP A 241 -34.92 9.21 12.07
CA ASP A 241 -36.14 8.42 12.23
C ASP A 241 -35.92 6.90 12.02
N TYR A 242 -34.72 6.48 11.63
CA TYR A 242 -34.46 5.07 11.37
C TYR A 242 -34.42 4.20 12.64
N GLU A 243 -35.36 3.26 12.75
CA GLU A 243 -35.48 2.30 13.87
C GLU A 243 -35.42 0.83 13.40
N GLY A 244 -34.94 0.58 12.18
CA GLY A 244 -34.97 -0.77 11.59
C GLY A 244 -33.99 -1.78 12.19
N VAL A 245 -33.21 -1.39 13.20
CA VAL A 245 -32.20 -2.23 13.87
C VAL A 245 -32.11 -1.90 15.36
N ASP A 246 -31.90 -2.94 16.17
CA ASP A 246 -31.67 -2.80 17.62
C ASP A 246 -30.19 -2.65 17.99
N GLN A 247 -29.29 -3.16 17.13
CA GLN A 247 -27.84 -3.11 17.31
C GLN A 247 -27.13 -3.01 15.96
N VAL A 248 -26.03 -2.26 15.93
CA VAL A 248 -25.16 -2.08 14.76
C VAL A 248 -23.72 -2.27 15.20
N ASP A 249 -22.89 -2.95 14.41
CA ASP A 249 -21.47 -3.16 14.71
C ASP A 249 -20.60 -2.01 14.19
N MET A 250 -20.99 -1.48 13.03
CA MET A 250 -20.27 -0.41 12.37
C MET A 250 -21.22 0.61 11.76
N VAL A 251 -20.98 1.88 12.06
CA VAL A 251 -21.67 3.01 11.42
C VAL A 251 -20.70 3.75 10.51
N VAL A 252 -21.12 3.99 9.27
CA VAL A 252 -20.41 4.77 8.26
C VAL A 252 -21.23 6.01 7.92
N THR A 253 -20.57 7.17 7.93
CA THR A 253 -21.19 8.45 7.57
C THR A 253 -20.13 9.34 6.91
N LEU A 254 -20.09 9.32 5.57
CA LEU A 254 -19.03 9.99 4.80
C LEU A 254 -19.47 11.28 4.12
N HIS A 255 -20.78 11.45 3.94
CA HIS A 255 -21.38 12.59 3.23
C HIS A 255 -22.63 13.14 3.94
N ALA A 256 -22.76 12.90 5.24
CA ALA A 256 -23.86 13.44 6.02
C ALA A 256 -23.61 14.92 6.34
N CYS A 257 -24.34 15.81 5.67
CA CYS A 257 -24.28 17.26 5.90
C CYS A 257 -25.16 17.67 7.10
N ASP A 258 -24.89 18.87 7.63
CA ASP A 258 -25.67 19.48 8.73
C ASP A 258 -25.74 18.56 9.98
N ILE A 259 -26.82 18.60 10.74
CA ILE A 259 -27.07 17.77 11.94
C ILE A 259 -27.15 16.26 11.66
N ALA A 260 -27.10 15.80 10.40
CA ALA A 260 -27.15 14.37 10.08
C ALA A 260 -25.92 13.61 10.62
N THR A 261 -24.75 14.25 10.65
CA THR A 261 -23.57 13.64 11.31
C THR A 261 -23.79 13.48 12.81
N ASP A 262 -24.40 14.47 13.48
CA ASP A 262 -24.68 14.41 14.92
C ASP A 262 -25.66 13.29 15.25
N TYR A 263 -26.74 13.14 14.47
CA TYR A 263 -27.67 12.03 14.62
C TYR A 263 -27.01 10.67 14.38
N ALA A 264 -26.13 10.56 13.37
CA ALA A 264 -25.41 9.32 13.11
C ALA A 264 -24.50 8.94 14.28
N LEU A 265 -23.79 9.90 14.86
CA LEU A 265 -22.96 9.67 16.05
C LEU A 265 -23.82 9.29 17.27
N ALA A 266 -24.90 10.01 17.53
CA ALA A 266 -25.79 9.74 18.66
C ALA A 266 -26.42 8.35 18.57
N LYS A 267 -26.92 7.95 17.39
CA LYS A 267 -27.48 6.61 17.17
C LYS A 267 -26.42 5.53 17.20
N ALA A 268 -25.24 5.76 16.62
CA ALA A 268 -24.14 4.78 16.70
C ALA A 268 -23.76 4.46 18.16
N VAL A 269 -23.73 5.48 19.02
CA VAL A 269 -23.52 5.29 20.47
C VAL A 269 -24.71 4.55 21.08
N GLY A 270 -25.94 4.92 20.75
CA GLY A 270 -27.16 4.25 21.21
C GLY A 270 -27.23 2.76 20.85
N TRP A 271 -26.80 2.40 19.64
CA TRP A 271 -26.69 1.01 19.15
C TRP A 271 -25.45 0.28 19.64
N ASN A 272 -24.60 0.93 20.46
CA ASN A 272 -23.36 0.36 21.00
C ASN A 272 -22.40 -0.13 19.89
N ALA A 273 -22.32 0.65 18.79
CA ALA A 273 -21.44 0.34 17.67
C ALA A 273 -19.97 0.28 18.10
N LYS A 274 -19.25 -0.73 17.61
CA LYS A 274 -17.82 -0.92 17.88
C LYS A 274 -16.96 -0.01 17.04
N VAL A 275 -17.43 0.30 15.83
CA VAL A 275 -16.71 1.13 14.86
C VAL A 275 -17.63 2.24 14.37
N ILE A 276 -17.09 3.47 14.35
CA ILE A 276 -17.76 4.62 13.75
C ILE A 276 -16.77 5.27 12.80
N LEU A 277 -17.07 5.23 11.50
CA LEU A 277 -16.33 5.95 10.47
C LEU A 277 -17.13 7.17 10.04
N SER A 278 -16.75 8.32 10.57
CA SER A 278 -17.42 9.60 10.29
C SER A 278 -16.46 10.59 9.64
N VAL A 279 -16.92 11.23 8.56
CA VAL A 279 -16.22 12.33 7.90
C VAL A 279 -17.13 13.55 7.90
N PRO A 280 -16.87 14.56 8.74
CA PRO A 280 -17.66 15.78 8.75
C PRO A 280 -17.41 16.56 7.45
N CYS A 281 -18.45 16.75 6.64
CA CYS A 281 -18.34 17.38 5.33
C CYS A 281 -18.78 18.86 5.29
N CYS A 282 -19.32 19.39 6.39
CA CYS A 282 -19.68 20.80 6.54
C CYS A 282 -18.94 21.40 7.75
N GLN A 283 -18.36 22.58 7.58
CA GLN A 283 -17.71 23.39 8.62
C GLN A 283 -18.56 24.62 8.93
#